data_AF-A0AAJ5E799-F1
#
_entry.id   AF-A0AAJ5E799-F1
#
_cell.length_a   1.000
_cell.length_b   1.000
_cell.length_c   1.000
_cell.angle_alpha   90.00
_cell.angle_beta   90.00
_cell.angle_gamma   90.00
#
_symmetry.space_group_name_H-M   'P 1'
#
loop_
_entity.id
_entity.type
_entity.pdbx_description
1 polymer ?
#
loop_
_entity_poly.entity_id
_entity_poly.type
_entity_poly.pdbx_seq_one_letter_code
_entity_poly.pdbx_strand_id
1 'polypeptide(L)'
;MRAALYFIICFFLFFSEVSSSTELDRLLPIWESAALTCSSNGVDFPSKQTGDPSQPCDDGDMTLFNGLLCAAGDSRGCVGVAEAQDPITGLWHRSPRIRFLGKNDRGNADSSPDMALGIQLYLIQTKDVVRAKKWLLWINDNTPCLMVSNGVCIVEGLPRFCNSADCTIRPLDYANLSATVNYLQDSAGLGVLPDGRLRGLLGTFSGLEEAGKLIDSYVNKPGYSQHLVGVGIYALRKIGRSSIVLHQAETKLMEENPGNAFFSYLAIGAGEKVEREVKARCPANTENLIRPLFQWQWERSSNVGENGLYAWQQSSLWDCIFMARLLGR
;
A
#
# COMPACT_ATOMS: atom_id res chain seq x y z
N MET A 1 -8.46 19.44 -64.64
CA MET A 1 -8.84 18.28 -63.82
C MET A 1 -8.81 18.70 -62.36
N ARG A 2 -9.97 18.91 -61.75
CA ARG A 2 -10.11 19.37 -60.35
C ARG A 2 -10.46 18.15 -59.50
N ALA A 3 -9.60 17.82 -58.53
CA ALA A 3 -9.84 16.76 -57.55
C ALA A 3 -10.75 17.28 -56.44
N ALA A 4 -11.84 16.55 -56.16
CA ALA A 4 -12.81 16.87 -55.13
C ALA A 4 -12.37 16.29 -53.77
N LEU A 5 -12.27 17.16 -52.77
CA LEU A 5 -11.93 16.85 -51.39
C LEU A 5 -13.24 16.56 -50.62
N TYR A 6 -13.45 15.31 -50.18
CA TYR A 6 -14.59 14.95 -49.34
C TYR A 6 -14.26 15.20 -47.87
N PHE A 7 -14.91 16.20 -47.29
CA PHE A 7 -14.85 16.51 -45.85
C PHE A 7 -15.93 15.67 -45.15
N ILE A 8 -15.53 14.58 -44.48
CA ILE A 8 -16.43 13.79 -43.63
C ILE A 8 -16.44 14.46 -42.25
N ILE A 9 -17.52 15.18 -41.95
CA ILE A 9 -17.80 15.72 -40.62
C ILE A 9 -18.39 14.58 -39.78
N CYS A 10 -17.56 13.92 -38.98
CA CYS A 10 -18.02 13.01 -37.94
C CYS A 10 -18.66 13.83 -36.81
N PHE A 11 -20.00 13.89 -36.79
CA PHE A 11 -20.76 14.35 -35.63
C PHE A 11 -20.59 13.32 -34.51
N PHE A 12 -19.64 13.55 -33.60
CA PHE A 12 -19.60 12.86 -32.32
C PHE A 12 -20.77 13.37 -31.47
N LEU A 13 -21.86 12.60 -31.47
CA LEU A 13 -22.92 12.75 -30.49
C LEU A 13 -22.32 12.41 -29.12
N PHE A 14 -21.92 13.43 -28.37
CA PHE A 14 -21.62 13.31 -26.94
C PHE A 14 -22.91 12.97 -26.21
N PHE A 15 -23.22 11.67 -26.11
CA PHE A 15 -24.15 11.19 -25.11
C PHE A 15 -23.51 11.51 -23.75
N SER A 16 -24.01 12.57 -23.12
CA SER A 16 -23.73 12.82 -21.71
C SER A 16 -24.44 11.71 -20.95
N GLU A 17 -23.72 10.64 -20.62
CA GLU A 17 -24.21 9.65 -19.67
C GLU A 17 -24.49 10.41 -18.38
N VAL A 18 -25.79 10.57 -18.08
CA VAL A 18 -26.24 11.01 -16.77
C VAL A 18 -25.82 9.90 -15.80
N SER A 19 -24.62 10.05 -15.23
CA SER A 19 -24.12 9.17 -14.19
C SER A 19 -25.13 9.23 -13.05
N SER A 20 -25.94 8.18 -12.90
CA SER A 20 -26.77 8.07 -11.71
C SER A 20 -25.82 7.99 -10.52
N SER A 21 -25.98 8.89 -9.55
CA SER A 21 -25.27 8.82 -8.29
C SER A 21 -25.42 7.40 -7.76
N THR A 22 -24.30 6.70 -7.67
CA THR A 22 -24.29 5.33 -7.19
C THR A 22 -24.49 5.33 -5.70
N GLU A 23 -24.87 4.17 -5.16
CA GLU A 23 -25.02 4.01 -3.72
C GLU A 23 -23.70 4.29 -2.99
N LEU A 24 -22.55 3.99 -3.60
CA LEU A 24 -21.24 4.30 -3.03
C LEU A 24 -20.99 5.81 -2.89
N ASP A 25 -21.47 6.64 -3.82
CA ASP A 25 -21.36 8.10 -3.74
C ASP A 25 -22.10 8.65 -2.50
N ARG A 26 -23.22 8.00 -2.14
CA ARG A 26 -23.98 8.33 -0.91
C ARG A 26 -23.29 7.84 0.36
N LEU A 27 -22.60 6.70 0.31
CA LEU A 27 -21.99 6.06 1.47
C LEU A 27 -20.62 6.65 1.83
N LEU A 28 -19.85 7.10 0.84
CA LEU A 28 -18.49 7.60 1.06
C LEU A 28 -18.41 8.75 2.08
N PRO A 29 -19.25 9.81 2.03
CA PRO A 29 -19.23 10.87 3.03
C PRO A 29 -19.54 10.38 4.46
N ILE A 30 -20.37 9.34 4.61
CA ILE A 30 -20.70 8.74 5.90
C ILE A 30 -19.44 8.10 6.48
N TRP A 31 -18.71 7.32 5.68
CA TRP A 31 -17.46 6.69 6.11
C TRP A 31 -16.39 7.73 6.44
N GLU A 32 -16.23 8.75 5.59
CA GLU A 32 -15.24 9.83 5.80
C GLU A 32 -15.48 10.61 7.09
N SER A 33 -16.75 10.84 7.45
CA SER A 33 -17.09 11.55 8.69
C SER A 33 -16.86 10.73 9.96
N ALA A 34 -16.79 9.40 9.86
CA ALA A 34 -16.68 8.50 11.00
C ALA A 34 -15.31 7.81 11.14
N ALA A 35 -14.52 7.75 10.06
CA ALA A 35 -13.17 7.20 10.07
C ALA A 35 -12.26 8.02 10.98
N LEU A 36 -11.37 7.36 11.74
CA LEU A 36 -10.49 8.06 12.68
C LEU A 36 -9.35 8.76 11.93
N THR A 37 -9.21 10.06 12.11
CA THR A 37 -8.00 10.81 11.77
C THR A 37 -7.23 11.12 13.04
N CYS A 38 -5.91 10.98 12.98
CA CYS A 38 -5.00 11.39 14.04
C CYS A 38 -4.27 12.66 13.66
N SER A 39 -4.00 13.50 14.65
CA SER A 39 -3.24 14.74 14.48
C SER A 39 -1.96 14.69 15.29
N SER A 40 -0.83 14.97 14.66
CA SER A 40 0.47 15.07 15.34
C SER A 40 1.30 16.17 14.70
N ASN A 41 1.80 17.09 15.54
CA ASN A 41 2.57 18.25 15.09
C ASN A 41 1.89 19.05 13.96
N GLY A 42 0.56 19.21 14.03
CA GLY A 42 -0.24 19.94 13.04
C GLY A 42 -0.50 19.17 11.73
N VAL A 43 -0.10 17.89 11.65
CA VAL A 43 -0.39 17.02 10.50
C VAL A 43 -1.50 16.06 10.85
N ASP A 44 -2.56 16.08 10.06
CA ASP A 44 -3.66 15.13 10.12
C ASP A 44 -3.42 13.96 9.16
N PHE A 45 -3.61 12.73 9.64
CA PHE A 45 -3.42 11.52 8.85
C PHE A 45 -4.44 10.42 9.19
N PRO A 46 -4.87 9.61 8.21
CA PRO A 46 -5.66 8.40 8.44
C PRO A 46 -5.01 7.49 9.48
N SER A 47 -5.77 7.08 10.50
CA SER A 47 -5.34 6.16 11.56
C SER A 47 -6.48 5.22 11.97
N LYS A 48 -6.21 4.33 12.93
CA LYS A 48 -7.18 3.39 13.49
C LYS A 48 -7.30 3.58 14.99
N GLN A 49 -8.39 3.12 15.59
CA GLN A 49 -8.60 3.20 17.03
C GLN A 49 -7.78 2.12 17.76
N THR A 50 -7.27 2.41 18.95
CA THR A 50 -6.56 1.43 19.80
C THR A 50 -7.42 0.83 20.91
N GLY A 51 -8.55 1.47 21.22
CA GLY A 51 -9.35 1.20 22.42
C GLY A 51 -8.81 1.85 23.70
N ASP A 52 -7.63 2.45 23.65
CA ASP A 52 -7.04 3.22 24.75
C ASP A 52 -7.31 4.72 24.53
N PRO A 53 -8.12 5.38 25.39
CA PRO A 53 -8.39 6.81 25.27
C PRO A 53 -7.14 7.69 25.42
N SER A 54 -6.09 7.20 26.09
CA SER A 54 -4.83 7.95 26.27
C SER A 54 -3.94 7.91 25.03
N GLN A 55 -4.14 6.92 24.17
CA GLN A 55 -3.46 6.78 22.90
C GLN A 55 -4.46 6.34 21.82
N PRO A 56 -5.36 7.23 21.34
CA PRO A 56 -6.41 6.83 20.41
C PRO A 56 -5.87 6.44 19.04
N CYS A 57 -4.61 6.79 18.74
CA CYS A 57 -3.96 6.59 17.46
C CYS A 57 -3.23 5.26 17.40
N ASP A 58 -3.64 4.42 16.47
CA ASP A 58 -2.94 3.19 16.12
C ASP A 58 -1.75 3.53 15.21
N ASP A 59 -0.55 3.14 15.62
CA ASP A 59 0.70 3.29 14.83
C ASP A 59 1.26 1.95 14.39
N GLY A 60 0.38 0.98 14.14
CA GLY A 60 0.74 -0.32 13.60
C GLY A 60 1.27 -0.17 12.20
N ASP A 61 0.65 -0.81 11.22
CA ASP A 61 1.11 -0.73 9.84
C ASP A 61 0.52 0.50 9.13
N MET A 62 0.51 1.66 9.80
CA MET A 62 -0.17 2.84 9.26
C MET A 62 0.47 3.37 7.99
N THR A 63 1.79 3.30 7.86
CA THR A 63 2.48 3.63 6.60
C THR A 63 2.05 2.72 5.45
N LEU A 64 1.72 1.43 5.71
CA LEU A 64 1.13 0.53 4.70
C LEU A 64 -0.25 1.03 4.25
N PHE A 65 -1.16 1.23 5.19
CA PHE A 65 -2.54 1.60 4.89
C PHE A 65 -2.66 3.00 4.26
N ASN A 66 -1.85 3.96 4.71
CA ASN A 66 -1.76 5.28 4.08
C ASN A 66 -1.20 5.19 2.66
N GLY A 67 -0.25 4.28 2.39
CA GLY A 67 0.25 4.00 1.04
C GLY A 67 -0.82 3.44 0.11
N LEU A 68 -1.68 2.54 0.61
CA LEU A 68 -2.83 2.02 -0.12
C LEU A 68 -3.85 3.11 -0.46
N LEU A 69 -4.21 3.94 0.52
CA LEU A 69 -5.08 5.11 0.30
C LEU A 69 -4.49 6.06 -0.74
N CYS A 70 -3.20 6.39 -0.64
CA CYS A 70 -2.51 7.22 -1.61
C CYS A 70 -2.59 6.65 -3.02
N ALA A 71 -2.26 5.36 -3.20
CA ALA A 71 -2.29 4.71 -4.50
C ALA A 71 -3.70 4.59 -5.09
N ALA A 72 -4.74 4.56 -4.25
CA ALA A 72 -6.13 4.65 -4.67
C ALA A 72 -6.58 6.08 -5.03
N GLY A 73 -5.75 7.10 -4.81
CA GLY A 73 -6.03 8.50 -5.15
C GLY A 73 -6.46 9.37 -3.96
N ASP A 74 -6.45 8.84 -2.73
CA ASP A 74 -6.75 9.62 -1.54
C ASP A 74 -5.52 10.40 -1.06
N SER A 75 -5.54 11.72 -1.21
CA SER A 75 -4.41 12.60 -0.89
C SER A 75 -4.04 12.58 0.59
N ARG A 76 -4.97 12.28 1.50
CA ARG A 76 -4.71 12.17 2.93
C ARG A 76 -3.76 11.02 3.23
N GLY A 77 -3.90 9.91 2.51
CA GLY A 77 -2.96 8.79 2.57
C GLY A 77 -1.56 9.20 2.12
N CYS A 78 -1.45 9.99 1.06
CA CYS A 78 -0.14 10.48 0.59
C CYS A 78 0.55 11.36 1.62
N VAL A 79 -0.21 12.25 2.28
CA VAL A 79 0.31 13.07 3.40
C VAL A 79 0.79 12.18 4.54
N GLY A 80 -0.01 11.18 4.93
CA GLY A 80 0.35 10.24 5.99
C GLY A 80 1.67 9.49 5.74
N VAL A 81 1.94 9.06 4.50
CA VAL A 81 3.22 8.41 4.16
C VAL A 81 4.36 9.42 4.07
N ALA A 82 4.14 10.58 3.43
CA ALA A 82 5.19 11.60 3.27
C ALA A 82 5.68 12.12 4.63
N GLU A 83 4.75 12.34 5.56
CA GLU A 83 5.03 12.84 6.91
C GLU A 83 5.47 11.74 7.88
N ALA A 84 5.52 10.48 7.45
CA ALA A 84 6.16 9.40 8.21
C ALA A 84 7.67 9.29 7.95
N GLN A 85 8.21 9.98 6.93
CA GLN A 85 9.65 10.01 6.67
C GLN A 85 10.36 11.04 7.55
N ASP A 86 11.45 10.64 8.20
CA ASP A 86 12.41 11.57 8.76
C ASP A 86 13.09 12.37 7.63
N PRO A 87 12.89 13.70 7.56
CA PRO A 87 13.43 14.52 6.48
C PRO A 87 14.96 14.63 6.51
N ILE A 88 15.60 14.34 7.65
CA ILE A 88 17.05 14.41 7.85
C ILE A 88 17.69 13.08 7.41
N THR A 89 17.25 11.97 8.02
CA THR A 89 17.91 10.67 7.82
C THR A 89 17.40 9.92 6.59
N GLY A 90 16.15 10.15 6.18
CA GLY A 90 15.49 9.40 5.12
C GLY A 90 14.81 8.10 5.57
N LEU A 91 14.90 7.74 6.86
CA LEU A 91 14.17 6.62 7.47
C LEU A 91 12.66 6.89 7.44
N TRP A 92 11.86 5.89 7.09
CA TRP A 92 10.41 5.93 7.34
C TRP A 92 10.08 5.28 8.68
N HIS A 93 9.13 5.90 9.36
CA HIS A 93 8.55 5.37 10.58
C HIS A 93 7.19 4.69 10.31
N ARG A 94 6.63 4.05 11.33
CA ARG A 94 5.33 3.38 11.26
C ARG A 94 4.16 4.31 10.97
N SER A 95 4.29 5.56 11.36
CA SER A 95 3.31 6.64 11.19
C SER A 95 4.00 8.01 11.36
N PRO A 96 3.32 9.11 10.99
CA PRO A 96 3.78 10.46 11.34
C PRO A 96 3.98 10.67 12.85
N ARG A 97 3.07 10.15 13.69
CA ARG A 97 3.16 10.32 15.15
C ARG A 97 4.43 9.71 15.73
N ILE A 98 4.79 8.48 15.33
CA ILE A 98 6.02 7.82 15.81
C ILE A 98 7.26 8.62 15.42
N ARG A 99 7.31 9.14 14.19
CA ARG A 99 8.39 10.03 13.76
C ARG A 99 8.48 11.27 14.65
N PHE A 100 7.37 11.99 14.82
CA PHE A 100 7.36 13.26 15.57
C PHE A 100 7.69 13.09 17.05
N LEU A 101 7.31 11.97 17.65
CA LEU A 101 7.67 11.68 19.03
C LEU A 101 9.17 11.36 19.21
N GLY A 102 9.87 11.01 18.12
CA GLY A 102 11.27 10.60 18.17
C GLY A 102 11.51 9.30 18.96
N LYS A 103 10.45 8.56 19.27
CA LYS A 103 10.50 7.27 19.96
C LYS A 103 9.35 6.38 19.52
N ASN A 104 9.63 5.09 19.43
CA ASN A 104 8.62 4.07 19.18
C ASN A 104 8.06 3.55 20.50
N ASP A 105 6.85 3.96 20.84
CA ASP A 105 6.13 3.49 22.03
C ASP A 105 5.29 2.21 21.77
N ARG A 106 5.37 1.65 20.55
CA ARG A 106 4.62 0.47 20.11
C ARG A 106 5.49 -0.77 19.85
N GLY A 107 6.78 -0.69 20.16
CA GLY A 107 7.72 -1.80 20.04
C GLY A 107 9.12 -1.36 19.62
N ASN A 108 9.95 -2.33 19.25
CA ASN A 108 11.38 -2.10 19.00
C ASN A 108 11.70 -1.68 17.56
N ALA A 109 10.74 -1.76 16.63
CA ALA A 109 10.99 -1.57 15.20
C ALA A 109 10.26 -0.34 14.65
N ASP A 110 11.03 0.67 14.25
CA ASP A 110 10.55 1.94 13.68
C ASP A 110 9.72 1.75 12.40
N SER A 111 9.94 0.65 11.67
CA SER A 111 9.22 0.26 10.47
C SER A 111 9.21 -1.27 10.30
N SER A 112 8.72 -1.78 9.19
CA SER A 112 8.57 -3.20 8.88
C SER A 112 8.63 -3.44 7.36
N PRO A 113 8.90 -4.68 6.92
CA PRO A 113 8.81 -5.04 5.50
C PRO A 113 7.42 -4.75 4.90
N ASP A 114 6.36 -4.87 5.68
CA ASP A 114 4.98 -4.67 5.22
C ASP A 114 4.74 -3.18 4.92
N MET A 115 5.23 -2.30 5.79
CA MET A 115 5.14 -0.85 5.56
C MET A 115 6.01 -0.39 4.39
N ALA A 116 7.08 -1.11 4.06
CA ALA A 116 7.87 -0.83 2.86
C ALA A 116 7.05 -0.98 1.57
N LEU A 117 6.02 -1.82 1.53
CA LEU A 117 5.08 -1.87 0.40
C LEU A 117 4.21 -0.61 0.31
N GLY A 118 3.79 -0.06 1.46
CA GLY A 118 3.09 1.23 1.50
C GLY A 118 3.94 2.40 1.00
N ILE A 119 5.21 2.42 1.39
CA ILE A 119 6.18 3.41 0.90
C ILE A 119 6.32 3.28 -0.62
N GLN A 120 6.48 2.06 -1.14
CA GLN A 120 6.58 1.83 -2.58
C GLN A 120 5.33 2.30 -3.33
N LEU A 121 4.12 2.00 -2.82
CA LEU A 121 2.86 2.49 -3.40
C LEU A 121 2.79 4.03 -3.43
N TYR A 122 3.19 4.70 -2.35
CA TYR A 122 3.29 6.15 -2.29
C TYR A 122 4.27 6.70 -3.32
N LEU A 123 5.48 6.12 -3.42
CA LEU A 123 6.50 6.55 -4.36
C LEU A 123 6.06 6.34 -5.82
N ILE A 124 5.43 5.20 -6.12
CA ILE A 124 4.86 4.93 -7.46
C ILE A 124 3.80 5.98 -7.81
N GLN A 125 2.90 6.29 -6.87
CA GLN A 125 1.80 7.23 -7.09
C GLN A 125 2.29 8.67 -7.26
N THR A 126 3.21 9.11 -6.40
CA THR A 126 3.62 10.52 -6.31
C THR A 126 4.86 10.86 -7.11
N LYS A 127 5.63 9.85 -7.52
CA LYS A 127 6.93 9.99 -8.17
C LYS A 127 7.91 10.88 -7.36
N ASP A 128 7.82 10.86 -6.03
CA ASP A 128 8.70 11.64 -5.16
C ASP A 128 10.13 11.05 -5.13
N VAL A 129 10.90 11.36 -6.17
CA VAL A 129 12.28 10.88 -6.33
C VAL A 129 13.23 11.43 -5.27
N VAL A 130 12.91 12.57 -4.65
CA VAL A 130 13.73 13.16 -3.59
C VAL A 130 13.65 12.30 -2.34
N ARG A 131 12.44 11.97 -1.90
CA ARG A 131 12.22 11.09 -0.76
C ARG A 131 12.68 9.66 -1.04
N ALA A 132 12.41 9.14 -2.25
CA ALA A 132 12.90 7.83 -2.67
C ALA A 132 14.43 7.73 -2.57
N LYS A 133 15.16 8.72 -3.11
CA LYS A 133 16.62 8.73 -3.06
C LYS A 133 17.13 8.75 -1.62
N LYS A 134 16.56 9.58 -0.74
CA LYS A 134 16.92 9.60 0.69
C LYS A 134 16.70 8.24 1.35
N TRP A 135 15.58 7.58 1.05
CA TRP A 135 15.31 6.24 1.58
C TRP A 135 16.39 5.23 1.20
N LEU A 136 16.71 5.18 -0.10
CA LEU A 136 17.58 4.16 -0.66
C LEU A 136 19.01 4.37 -0.20
N LEU A 137 19.43 5.62 -0.04
CA LEU A 137 20.70 5.97 0.62
C LEU A 137 20.67 5.54 2.09
N TRP A 138 19.61 5.81 2.84
CA TRP A 138 19.48 5.36 4.22
C TRP A 138 19.59 3.84 4.35
N ILE A 139 18.88 3.07 3.51
CA ILE A 139 18.94 1.60 3.49
C ILE A 139 20.37 1.12 3.20
N ASN A 140 21.04 1.73 2.21
CA ASN A 140 22.41 1.40 1.85
C ASN A 140 23.36 1.64 3.02
N ASP A 141 23.33 2.85 3.59
CA ASP A 141 24.28 3.32 4.59
C ASP A 141 24.06 2.69 5.97
N ASN A 142 22.85 2.21 6.25
CA ASN A 142 22.51 1.49 7.49
C ASN A 142 22.54 -0.03 7.34
N THR A 143 23.21 -0.55 6.30
CA THR A 143 23.48 -1.98 6.18
C THR A 143 24.37 -2.42 7.36
N PRO A 144 23.97 -3.42 8.15
CA PRO A 144 24.73 -3.84 9.33
C PRO A 144 26.10 -4.39 8.93
N CYS A 145 27.13 -4.13 9.71
CA CYS A 145 28.43 -4.78 9.51
C CYS A 145 28.51 -6.12 10.24
N LEU A 146 28.79 -7.21 9.53
CA LEU A 146 28.99 -8.55 10.12
C LEU A 146 30.44 -8.78 10.57
N MET A 147 31.41 -8.16 9.92
CA MET A 147 32.82 -8.30 10.26
C MET A 147 33.56 -6.98 10.06
N VAL A 148 34.22 -6.50 11.11
CA VAL A 148 35.04 -5.29 11.12
C VAL A 148 36.51 -5.66 11.22
N SER A 149 37.35 -5.03 10.41
CA SER A 149 38.82 -5.11 10.49
C SER A 149 39.42 -3.72 10.40
N ASN A 150 40.26 -3.34 11.37
CA ASN A 150 40.87 -2.01 11.46
C ASN A 150 39.85 -0.84 11.38
N GLY A 151 38.67 -1.01 11.99
CA GLY A 151 37.61 0.01 11.96
C GLY A 151 36.85 0.12 10.63
N VAL A 152 37.18 -0.71 9.63
CA VAL A 152 36.50 -0.77 8.33
C VAL A 152 35.60 -2.00 8.29
N CYS A 153 34.38 -1.83 7.79
CA CYS A 153 33.52 -2.99 7.53
C CYS A 153 34.04 -3.78 6.33
N ILE A 154 34.42 -5.04 6.55
CA ILE A 154 34.93 -5.93 5.49
C ILE A 154 33.90 -6.95 5.03
N VAL A 155 32.90 -7.26 5.86
CA VAL A 155 31.75 -8.08 5.49
C VAL A 155 30.50 -7.37 5.97
N GLU A 156 29.72 -6.83 5.04
CA GLU A 156 28.40 -6.28 5.32
C GLU A 156 27.36 -7.40 5.47
N GLY A 157 26.27 -7.10 6.16
CA GLY A 157 25.10 -7.96 6.29
C GLY A 157 24.02 -7.62 5.28
N LEU A 158 22.82 -8.17 5.48
CA LEU A 158 21.69 -7.85 4.60
C LEU A 158 21.11 -6.47 4.97
N PRO A 159 20.86 -5.60 3.97
CA PRO A 159 20.08 -4.38 4.15
C PRO A 159 18.75 -4.59 4.88
N ARG A 160 18.27 -3.54 5.53
CA ARG A 160 17.07 -3.53 6.38
C ARG A 160 16.20 -2.30 6.06
N PHE A 161 14.89 -2.40 6.25
CA PHE A 161 13.97 -1.26 6.14
C PHE A 161 13.93 -0.38 7.40
N CYS A 162 14.53 -0.83 8.49
CA CYS A 162 14.57 -0.16 9.79
C CYS A 162 15.81 -0.62 10.59
N ASN A 163 15.98 -0.14 11.83
CA ASN A 163 17.15 -0.46 12.64
C ASN A 163 17.15 -1.90 13.22
N SER A 164 15.98 -2.54 13.33
CA SER A 164 15.84 -3.89 13.90
C SER A 164 16.28 -5.00 12.93
N ALA A 165 16.68 -6.16 13.45
CA ALA A 165 16.92 -7.34 12.61
C ALA A 165 15.64 -7.86 11.94
N ASP A 166 14.47 -7.65 12.54
CA ASP A 166 13.18 -8.14 12.06
C ASP A 166 12.71 -7.48 10.77
N CYS A 167 13.35 -6.37 10.37
CA CYS A 167 13.06 -5.67 9.12
C CYS A 167 14.15 -5.89 8.06
N THR A 168 14.88 -7.00 8.15
CA THR A 168 15.78 -7.46 7.09
C THR A 168 15.02 -7.67 5.78
N ILE A 169 15.54 -7.12 4.69
CA ILE A 169 14.94 -7.24 3.37
C ILE A 169 15.09 -8.67 2.87
N ARG A 170 13.97 -9.33 2.54
CA ARG A 170 13.92 -10.70 2.01
C ARG A 170 13.99 -10.69 0.48
N PRO A 171 14.23 -11.84 -0.18
CA PRO A 171 14.30 -11.94 -1.65
C PRO A 171 13.16 -11.25 -2.39
N LEU A 172 11.90 -11.49 -1.99
CA LEU A 172 10.75 -10.87 -2.65
C LEU A 172 10.55 -9.40 -2.29
N ASP A 173 11.08 -8.95 -1.15
CA ASP A 173 11.11 -7.53 -0.83
C ASP A 173 12.10 -6.79 -1.76
N TYR A 174 13.27 -7.38 -2.05
CA TYR A 174 14.21 -6.84 -3.06
C TYR A 174 13.59 -6.79 -4.44
N ALA A 175 12.88 -7.85 -4.84
CA ALA A 175 12.22 -7.89 -6.14
C ALA A 175 11.21 -6.73 -6.27
N ASN A 176 10.28 -6.59 -5.31
CA ASN A 176 9.29 -5.49 -5.34
C ASN A 176 9.98 -4.10 -5.33
N LEU A 177 11.00 -3.93 -4.48
CA LEU A 177 11.75 -2.67 -4.42
C LEU A 177 12.49 -2.39 -5.72
N SER A 178 13.04 -3.41 -6.38
CA SER A 178 13.72 -3.30 -7.66
C SER A 178 12.76 -2.82 -8.76
N ALA A 179 11.57 -3.43 -8.86
CA ALA A 179 10.52 -2.98 -9.76
C ALA A 179 10.11 -1.51 -9.52
N THR A 180 10.00 -1.10 -8.25
CA THR A 180 9.71 0.29 -7.88
C THR A 180 10.83 1.24 -8.27
N VAL A 181 12.09 0.90 -7.97
CA VAL A 181 13.25 1.75 -8.31
C VAL A 181 13.38 1.91 -9.81
N ASN A 182 13.28 0.81 -10.58
CA ASN A 182 13.34 0.85 -12.04
C ASN A 182 12.22 1.75 -12.60
N TYR A 183 10.98 1.60 -12.10
CA TYR A 183 9.88 2.49 -12.50
C TYR A 183 10.17 3.97 -12.22
N LEU A 184 10.75 4.31 -11.07
CA LEU A 184 11.08 5.70 -10.75
C LEU A 184 12.25 6.23 -11.58
N GLN A 185 13.24 5.39 -11.91
CA GLN A 185 14.34 5.76 -12.81
C GLN A 185 13.79 6.09 -14.21
N ASP A 186 12.94 5.21 -14.74
CA ASP A 186 12.40 5.34 -16.09
C ASP A 186 11.36 6.47 -16.21
N SER A 187 10.46 6.59 -15.22
CA SER A 187 9.26 7.44 -15.34
C SER A 187 9.34 8.80 -14.62
N ALA A 188 10.36 8.99 -13.78
CA ALA A 188 10.51 10.16 -12.92
C ALA A 188 11.95 10.67 -12.80
N GLY A 189 12.92 10.02 -13.46
CA GLY A 189 14.32 10.46 -13.46
C GLY A 189 15.01 10.28 -12.11
N LEU A 190 14.63 9.27 -11.32
CA LEU A 190 15.39 8.90 -10.13
C LEU A 190 16.85 8.63 -10.54
N GLY A 191 17.80 9.28 -9.87
CA GLY A 191 19.21 9.09 -10.16
C GLY A 191 19.66 7.65 -9.90
N VAL A 192 20.79 7.29 -10.51
CA VAL A 192 21.43 6.00 -10.25
C VAL A 192 21.83 5.93 -8.77
N LEU A 193 21.53 4.80 -8.13
CA LEU A 193 21.97 4.53 -6.76
C LEU A 193 23.50 4.43 -6.72
N PRO A 194 24.16 4.83 -5.62
CA PRO A 194 25.59 4.58 -5.47
C PRO A 194 25.92 3.12 -5.76
N ASP A 195 27.07 2.89 -6.39
CA ASP A 195 27.59 1.54 -6.53
C ASP A 195 27.77 0.95 -5.14
N GLY A 196 27.20 -0.22 -4.93
CA GLY A 196 27.08 -0.78 -3.59
C GLY A 196 26.15 -1.98 -3.53
N ARG A 197 26.02 -2.50 -2.31
CA ARG A 197 25.31 -3.75 -2.04
C ARG A 197 23.82 -3.66 -2.37
N LEU A 198 23.16 -2.55 -2.02
CA LEU A 198 21.73 -2.39 -2.31
C LEU A 198 21.47 -2.48 -3.82
N ARG A 199 22.23 -1.73 -4.64
CA ARG A 199 22.12 -1.78 -6.10
C ARG A 199 22.33 -3.20 -6.65
N GLY A 200 23.35 -3.90 -6.16
CA GLY A 200 23.65 -5.28 -6.56
C GLY A 200 22.53 -6.27 -6.21
N LEU A 201 21.96 -6.18 -5.01
CA LEU A 201 20.87 -7.04 -4.57
C LEU A 201 19.57 -6.75 -5.32
N LEU A 202 19.22 -5.49 -5.54
CA LEU A 202 18.08 -5.11 -6.37
C LEU A 202 18.22 -5.67 -7.80
N GLY A 203 19.43 -5.62 -8.37
CA GLY A 203 19.71 -6.23 -9.67
C GLY A 203 19.57 -7.76 -9.66
N THR A 204 20.01 -8.43 -8.60
CA THR A 204 19.98 -9.89 -8.47
C THR A 204 18.56 -10.45 -8.40
N PHE A 205 17.66 -9.76 -7.70
CA PHE A 205 16.26 -10.20 -7.54
C PHE A 205 15.30 -9.55 -8.55
N SER A 206 15.78 -8.68 -9.43
CA SER A 206 14.97 -8.06 -10.48
C SER A 206 14.35 -9.13 -11.38
N GLY A 207 13.06 -9.00 -11.68
CA GLY A 207 12.32 -9.92 -12.54
C GLY A 207 11.72 -11.13 -11.82
N LEU A 208 11.97 -11.30 -10.52
CA LEU A 208 11.37 -12.37 -9.71
C LEU A 208 10.02 -11.98 -9.09
N GLU A 209 9.55 -10.75 -9.30
CA GLU A 209 8.38 -10.19 -8.63
C GLU A 209 7.14 -11.02 -8.93
N GLU A 210 6.86 -11.27 -10.22
CA GLU A 210 5.63 -11.93 -10.66
C GLU A 210 5.58 -13.41 -10.24
N ALA A 211 6.66 -14.15 -10.48
CA ALA A 211 6.78 -15.55 -10.06
C ALA A 211 6.69 -15.68 -8.54
N GLY A 212 7.30 -14.75 -7.81
CA GLY A 212 7.19 -14.64 -6.36
C GLY A 212 5.76 -14.48 -5.88
N LYS A 213 4.99 -13.56 -6.48
CA LYS A 213 3.56 -13.36 -6.13
C LYS A 213 2.72 -14.59 -6.42
N LEU A 214 3.00 -15.31 -7.51
CA LEU A 214 2.32 -16.58 -7.78
C LEU A 214 2.62 -17.59 -6.67
N ILE A 215 3.90 -17.86 -6.37
CA ILE A 215 4.28 -18.81 -5.32
C ILE A 215 3.65 -18.43 -3.98
N ASP A 216 3.79 -17.16 -3.56
CA ASP A 216 3.23 -16.64 -2.33
C ASP A 216 1.70 -16.82 -2.26
N SER A 217 0.98 -16.68 -3.37
CA SER A 217 -0.47 -16.89 -3.41
C SER A 217 -0.89 -18.33 -3.10
N TYR A 218 -0.02 -19.31 -3.38
CA TYR A 218 -0.27 -20.73 -3.07
C TYR A 218 0.19 -21.14 -1.68
N VAL A 219 1.31 -20.59 -1.19
CA VAL A 219 1.92 -21.04 0.08
C VAL A 219 1.41 -20.27 1.30
N ASN A 220 0.97 -19.02 1.11
CA ASN A 220 0.45 -18.22 2.21
C ASN A 220 -0.99 -18.63 2.55
N LYS A 221 -1.26 -18.75 3.85
CA LYS A 221 -2.61 -19.02 4.37
C LYS A 221 -3.55 -17.83 4.09
N PRO A 222 -4.85 -18.08 3.90
CA PRO A 222 -5.86 -17.02 3.81
C PRO A 222 -5.82 -16.04 4.98
N GLY A 223 -6.07 -14.75 4.69
CA GLY A 223 -5.99 -13.65 5.65
C GLY A 223 -4.70 -12.83 5.55
N TYR A 224 -4.07 -12.56 6.70
CA TYR A 224 -3.05 -11.50 6.84
C TYR A 224 -1.88 -11.64 5.85
N SER A 225 -1.33 -12.84 5.67
CA SER A 225 -0.18 -13.03 4.78
C SER A 225 -0.53 -12.86 3.30
N GLN A 226 -1.73 -13.27 2.87
CA GLN A 226 -2.18 -13.11 1.49
C GLN A 226 -2.48 -11.65 1.12
N HIS A 227 -2.82 -10.80 2.09
CA HIS A 227 -2.97 -9.36 1.86
C HIS A 227 -1.70 -8.74 1.27
N LEU A 228 -0.53 -9.07 1.81
CA LEU A 228 0.76 -8.54 1.34
C LEU A 228 1.07 -8.99 -0.11
N VAL A 229 0.58 -10.17 -0.50
CA VAL A 229 0.63 -10.63 -1.90
C VAL A 229 -0.22 -9.70 -2.77
N GLY A 230 -1.47 -9.46 -2.38
CA GLY A 230 -2.38 -8.55 -3.08
C GLY A 230 -1.84 -7.12 -3.19
N VAL A 231 -1.26 -6.57 -2.11
CA VAL A 231 -0.63 -5.24 -2.12
C VAL A 231 0.54 -5.18 -3.11
N GLY A 232 1.39 -6.21 -3.11
CA GLY A 232 2.51 -6.27 -4.05
C GLY A 232 2.05 -6.40 -5.50
N ILE A 233 1.03 -7.22 -5.78
CA ILE A 233 0.40 -7.28 -7.11
C ILE A 233 -0.16 -5.91 -7.51
N TYR A 234 -0.85 -5.22 -6.59
CA TYR A 234 -1.38 -3.89 -6.83
C TYR A 234 -0.29 -2.88 -7.20
N ALA A 235 0.86 -2.90 -6.50
CA ALA A 235 2.01 -2.08 -6.84
C ALA A 235 2.54 -2.38 -8.26
N LEU A 236 2.65 -3.66 -8.63
CA LEU A 236 3.06 -4.08 -9.98
C LEU A 236 2.07 -3.59 -11.06
N ARG A 237 0.76 -3.68 -10.80
CA ARG A 237 -0.27 -3.14 -11.71
C ARG A 237 -0.13 -1.63 -11.88
N LYS A 238 0.13 -0.90 -10.80
CA LYS A 238 0.29 0.58 -10.82
C LYS A 238 1.49 1.04 -11.65
N ILE A 239 2.53 0.22 -11.79
CA ILE A 239 3.67 0.50 -12.69
C ILE A 239 3.48 -0.10 -14.10
N GLY A 240 2.26 -0.55 -14.44
CA GLY A 240 1.92 -1.04 -15.77
C GLY A 240 2.29 -2.50 -16.06
N ARG A 241 2.66 -3.29 -15.04
CA ARG A 241 2.95 -4.72 -15.25
C ARG A 241 1.64 -5.50 -15.43
N SER A 242 1.63 -6.37 -16.42
CA SER A 242 0.54 -7.29 -16.68
C SER A 242 1.07 -8.56 -17.31
N SER A 243 0.72 -9.70 -16.74
CA SER A 243 1.10 -11.01 -17.26
C SER A 243 0.08 -12.07 -16.86
N ILE A 244 0.15 -13.21 -17.54
CA ILE A 244 -0.64 -14.39 -17.17
C ILE A 244 -0.30 -14.90 -15.76
N VAL A 245 0.97 -14.76 -15.34
CA VAL A 245 1.45 -15.17 -14.03
C VAL A 245 0.81 -14.33 -12.93
N LEU A 246 0.77 -13.01 -13.09
CA LEU A 246 0.07 -12.13 -12.16
C LEU A 246 -1.44 -12.42 -12.12
N HIS A 247 -2.06 -12.64 -13.28
CA HIS A 247 -3.48 -12.97 -13.34
C HIS A 247 -3.83 -14.29 -12.63
N GLN A 248 -2.97 -15.30 -12.72
CA GLN A 248 -3.13 -16.54 -11.96
C GLN A 248 -3.05 -16.31 -10.45
N ALA A 249 -2.10 -15.50 -9.99
CA ALA A 249 -1.96 -15.15 -8.58
C ALA A 249 -3.20 -14.39 -8.06
N GLU A 250 -3.71 -13.43 -8.83
CA GLU A 250 -4.93 -12.67 -8.51
C GLU A 250 -6.17 -13.57 -8.41
N THR A 251 -6.34 -14.45 -9.40
CA THR A 251 -7.43 -15.42 -9.43
C THR A 251 -7.38 -16.32 -8.20
N LYS A 252 -6.19 -16.84 -7.85
CA LYS A 252 -5.98 -17.65 -6.66
C LYS A 252 -6.36 -16.90 -5.38
N LEU A 253 -5.96 -15.64 -5.23
CA LEU A 253 -6.33 -14.82 -4.07
C LEU A 253 -7.84 -14.61 -3.97
N MET A 254 -8.51 -14.32 -5.09
CA MET A 254 -9.96 -14.14 -5.14
C MET A 254 -10.71 -15.44 -4.76
N GLU A 255 -10.27 -16.59 -5.28
CA GLU A 255 -10.89 -17.90 -5.02
C GLU A 255 -10.74 -18.33 -3.55
N GLU A 256 -9.55 -18.14 -2.95
CA GLU A 256 -9.26 -18.51 -1.56
C GLU A 256 -9.90 -17.56 -0.53
N ASN A 257 -10.36 -16.36 -0.94
CA ASN A 257 -10.94 -15.37 -0.03
C ASN A 257 -12.26 -14.82 -0.60
N PRO A 258 -13.31 -15.66 -0.70
CA PRO A 258 -14.59 -15.24 -1.26
C PRO A 258 -15.15 -14.01 -0.53
N GLY A 259 -15.58 -13.02 -1.33
CA GLY A 259 -16.13 -11.76 -0.86
C GLY A 259 -15.09 -10.72 -0.41
N ASN A 260 -13.79 -10.99 -0.52
CA ASN A 260 -12.76 -9.96 -0.33
C ASN A 260 -12.73 -9.04 -1.57
N ALA A 261 -13.37 -7.88 -1.47
CA ALA A 261 -13.52 -6.94 -2.57
C ALA A 261 -12.19 -6.47 -3.17
N PHE A 262 -11.13 -6.36 -2.35
CA PHE A 262 -9.81 -5.98 -2.86
C PHE A 262 -9.23 -7.07 -3.78
N PHE A 263 -9.33 -8.34 -3.41
CA PHE A 263 -8.83 -9.42 -4.27
C PHE A 263 -9.68 -9.63 -5.52
N SER A 264 -11.01 -9.46 -5.42
CA SER A 264 -11.86 -9.41 -6.62
C SER A 264 -11.47 -8.25 -7.53
N TYR A 265 -11.22 -7.05 -6.99
CA TYR A 265 -10.76 -5.91 -7.78
C TYR A 265 -9.46 -6.21 -8.54
N LEU A 266 -8.50 -6.88 -7.89
CA LEU A 266 -7.24 -7.24 -8.56
C LEU A 266 -7.47 -8.24 -9.71
N ALA A 267 -8.34 -9.23 -9.52
CA ALA A 267 -8.55 -10.29 -10.51
C ALA A 267 -9.43 -9.88 -11.70
N ILE A 268 -10.49 -9.09 -11.46
CA ILE A 268 -11.51 -8.79 -12.48
C ILE A 268 -11.74 -7.29 -12.72
N GLY A 269 -11.01 -6.41 -12.02
CA GLY A 269 -11.15 -4.96 -12.12
C GLY A 269 -12.39 -4.40 -11.41
N ALA A 270 -12.65 -3.11 -11.61
CA ALA A 270 -13.85 -2.45 -11.11
C ALA A 270 -15.11 -2.99 -11.83
N GLY A 271 -16.18 -3.24 -11.07
CA GLY A 271 -17.45 -3.71 -11.63
C GLY A 271 -18.49 -4.03 -10.56
N GLU A 272 -19.67 -4.43 -11.01
CA GLU A 272 -20.85 -4.66 -10.14
C GLU A 272 -20.57 -5.69 -9.03
N LYS A 273 -19.81 -6.76 -9.33
CA LYS A 273 -19.42 -7.76 -8.33
C LYS A 273 -18.60 -7.13 -7.21
N VAL A 274 -17.58 -6.35 -7.54
CA VAL A 274 -16.71 -5.70 -6.55
C VAL A 274 -17.50 -4.69 -5.72
N GLU A 275 -18.33 -3.87 -6.37
CA GLU A 275 -19.21 -2.93 -5.65
C GLU A 275 -20.14 -3.67 -4.67
N ARG A 276 -20.73 -4.79 -5.09
CA ARG A 276 -21.58 -5.61 -4.22
C ARG A 276 -20.81 -6.16 -3.02
N GLU A 277 -19.58 -6.62 -3.22
CA GLU A 277 -18.72 -7.12 -2.13
C GLU A 277 -18.30 -6.00 -1.16
N VAL A 278 -18.04 -4.79 -1.66
CA VAL A 278 -17.81 -3.61 -0.82
C VAL A 278 -19.05 -3.34 0.04
N LYS A 279 -20.23 -3.24 -0.57
CA LYS A 279 -21.49 -2.94 0.14
C LYS A 279 -21.93 -4.04 1.11
N ALA A 280 -21.52 -5.29 0.86
CA ALA A 280 -21.82 -6.40 1.75
C ALA A 280 -21.07 -6.33 3.09
N ARG A 281 -19.92 -5.64 3.16
CA ARG A 281 -19.09 -5.58 4.37
C ARG A 281 -18.89 -4.17 4.90
N CYS A 282 -18.94 -3.15 4.05
CA CYS A 282 -18.91 -1.77 4.45
C CYS A 282 -20.30 -1.31 4.91
N PRO A 283 -20.40 -0.65 6.07
CA PRO A 283 -21.67 -0.44 6.72
C PRO A 283 -22.45 0.70 6.05
N ALA A 284 -23.77 0.56 5.90
CA ALA A 284 -24.62 1.60 5.33
C ALA A 284 -24.86 2.80 6.28
N ASN A 285 -24.61 2.59 7.58
CA ASN A 285 -24.61 3.59 8.64
C ASN A 285 -23.57 3.19 9.70
N THR A 286 -23.14 4.12 10.54
CA THR A 286 -22.04 3.88 11.49
C THR A 286 -22.52 3.48 12.90
N GLU A 287 -23.84 3.34 13.10
CA GLU A 287 -24.45 3.10 14.42
C GLU A 287 -24.18 1.69 14.96
N ASN A 288 -24.06 0.70 14.06
CA ASN A 288 -23.89 -0.71 14.42
C ASN A 288 -22.45 -1.19 14.47
N LEU A 289 -21.47 -0.28 14.34
CA LEU A 289 -20.07 -0.66 14.38
C LEU A 289 -19.59 -0.92 15.81
N ILE A 290 -18.85 -2.01 15.98
CA ILE A 290 -18.32 -2.43 17.28
C ILE A 290 -16.95 -1.79 17.48
N ARG A 291 -16.84 -0.94 18.51
CA ARG A 291 -15.58 -0.29 18.86
C ARG A 291 -14.62 -1.24 19.59
N PRO A 292 -13.30 -1.06 19.47
CA PRO A 292 -12.64 -0.05 18.64
C PRO A 292 -12.77 -0.33 17.14
N LEU A 293 -12.72 0.73 16.32
CA LEU A 293 -12.68 0.66 14.86
C LEU A 293 -11.23 0.52 14.39
N PHE A 294 -10.72 -0.71 14.37
CA PHE A 294 -9.28 -0.97 14.19
C PHE A 294 -8.91 -1.99 13.12
N GLN A 295 -9.89 -2.61 12.50
CA GLN A 295 -9.63 -3.61 11.48
C GLN A 295 -9.49 -2.95 10.11
N TRP A 296 -8.45 -3.35 9.38
CA TRP A 296 -8.41 -3.19 7.93
C TRP A 296 -8.98 -4.47 7.33
N GLN A 297 -10.29 -4.51 7.06
CA GLN A 297 -10.99 -5.78 6.86
C GLN A 297 -10.47 -6.60 5.67
N TRP A 298 -9.90 -5.93 4.66
CA TRP A 298 -9.35 -6.58 3.46
C TRP A 298 -8.04 -7.32 3.73
N GLU A 299 -7.44 -7.14 4.91
CA GLU A 299 -6.28 -7.91 5.37
C GLU A 299 -6.69 -9.21 6.08
N ARG A 300 -7.96 -9.36 6.46
CA ARG A 300 -8.45 -10.46 7.28
C ARG A 300 -9.10 -11.54 6.42
N SER A 301 -9.07 -12.77 6.93
CA SER A 301 -9.88 -13.84 6.36
C SER A 301 -11.37 -13.55 6.63
N SER A 302 -12.26 -14.20 5.88
CA SER A 302 -13.71 -14.09 6.09
C SER A 302 -14.21 -14.79 7.36
N ASN A 303 -13.33 -15.47 8.08
CA ASN A 303 -13.68 -16.18 9.30
C ASN A 303 -13.90 -15.22 10.46
N VAL A 304 -14.68 -15.67 11.43
CA VAL A 304 -14.83 -15.00 12.72
C VAL A 304 -13.48 -14.97 13.42
N GLY A 305 -13.08 -13.81 13.93
CA GLY A 305 -11.85 -13.62 14.68
C GLY A 305 -11.88 -14.29 16.06
N GLU A 306 -10.75 -14.24 16.77
CA GLU A 306 -10.60 -14.83 18.11
C GLU A 306 -11.61 -14.27 19.14
N ASN A 307 -12.09 -13.05 18.93
CA ASN A 307 -13.09 -12.39 19.76
C ASN A 307 -14.54 -12.71 19.39
N GLY A 308 -14.78 -13.64 18.46
CA GLY A 308 -16.13 -13.98 18.03
C GLY A 308 -16.77 -12.97 17.07
N LEU A 309 -16.01 -11.98 16.58
CA LEU A 309 -16.49 -10.95 15.66
C LEU A 309 -15.87 -11.10 14.27
N TYR A 310 -16.62 -10.73 13.24
CA TYR A 310 -16.06 -10.55 11.92
C TYR A 310 -15.27 -9.24 11.84
N ALA A 311 -14.16 -9.23 11.10
CA ALA A 311 -13.31 -8.05 10.96
C ALA A 311 -14.07 -6.80 10.45
N TRP A 312 -15.03 -6.99 9.55
CA TRP A 312 -15.83 -5.89 8.99
C TRP A 312 -16.73 -5.19 10.02
N GLN A 313 -17.10 -5.86 11.11
CA GLN A 313 -17.87 -5.26 12.21
C GLN A 313 -17.05 -4.25 13.03
N GLN A 314 -15.71 -4.33 12.92
CA GLN A 314 -14.74 -3.46 13.57
C GLN A 314 -13.90 -2.70 12.53
N SER A 315 -14.41 -2.53 11.32
CA SER A 315 -13.75 -1.82 10.22
C SER A 315 -13.33 -0.41 10.67
N SER A 316 -12.11 -0.03 10.33
CA SER A 316 -11.58 1.32 10.52
C SER A 316 -12.21 2.37 9.60
N LEU A 317 -13.08 1.94 8.68
CA LEU A 317 -13.73 2.70 7.61
C LEU A 317 -12.76 3.24 6.53
N TRP A 318 -11.48 3.42 6.83
CA TRP A 318 -10.46 3.73 5.83
C TRP A 318 -10.31 2.67 4.75
N ASP A 319 -10.53 1.41 5.12
CA ASP A 319 -10.58 0.28 4.19
C ASP A 319 -11.80 0.34 3.26
N CYS A 320 -12.93 0.86 3.73
CA CYS A 320 -14.10 1.13 2.88
C CYS A 320 -13.88 2.32 1.94
N ILE A 321 -13.30 3.41 2.46
CA ILE A 321 -12.90 4.59 1.67
C ILE A 321 -11.92 4.16 0.58
N PHE A 322 -10.89 3.38 0.91
CA PHE A 322 -9.93 2.82 -0.03
C PHE A 322 -10.62 2.13 -1.21
N MET A 323 -11.57 1.22 -0.94
CA MET A 323 -12.28 0.51 -2.00
C MET A 323 -13.19 1.42 -2.82
N ALA A 324 -13.87 2.39 -2.21
CA ALA A 324 -14.65 3.39 -2.96
C ALA A 324 -13.77 4.20 -3.92
N ARG A 325 -12.58 4.64 -3.46
CA ARG A 325 -11.63 5.35 -4.32
C ARG A 325 -11.13 4.47 -5.48
N LEU A 326 -10.83 3.19 -5.24
CA LEU A 326 -10.48 2.24 -6.31
C LEU A 326 -11.58 2.07 -7.37
N LEU A 327 -12.84 2.21 -6.97
CA LEU A 327 -14.01 2.14 -7.85
C LEU A 327 -14.35 3.48 -8.52
N GLY A 328 -13.51 4.51 -8.35
CA GLY A 328 -13.64 5.81 -9.02
C GLY A 328 -14.65 6.76 -8.37
N ARG A 329 -14.87 6.63 -7.06
CA ARG A 329 -15.76 7.49 -6.27
C ARG A 329 -14.99 8.61 -5.55
#